data_AF-A0A8T1GSW6-F1
#
_entry.id   AF-A0A8T1GSW6-F1
#
_cell.length_a   1.000
_cell.length_b   1.000
_cell.length_c   1.000
_cell.angle_alpha   90.00
_cell.angle_beta   90.00
_cell.angle_gamma   90.00
#
_symmetry.space_group_name_H-M   'P 1'
#
loop_
_entity.id
_entity.type
_entity.pdbx_description
1 polymer ?
#
loop_
_entity_poly.entity_id
_entity_poly.type
_entity_poly.pdbx_seq_one_letter_code
_entity_poly.pdbx_strand_id
1 'polypeptide(L)'
;MPPDFQRLENLVMFHLYNSTIVNWDAESSVSATAHTRLLSVLVGKTQMAEFPVGLLQPLPASLMSVQFSQTNLTKLPDDLYVRWHAMAMISFENGILTEIPYQMFFSPVYT
;
A
#
# COMPACT_ATOMS: atom_id res chain seq x y z
N MET A 1 -1.50 11.79 5.55
CA MET A 1 -0.90 11.99 4.22
C MET A 1 -1.55 13.26 3.70
N PRO A 2 -0.80 14.25 3.22
CA PRO A 2 -1.39 15.52 2.81
C PRO A 2 -2.18 15.36 1.51
N PRO A 3 -3.27 16.12 1.30
CA PRO A 3 -4.02 16.12 0.04
C PRO A 3 -3.16 16.50 -1.18
N ASP A 4 -2.11 17.30 -0.97
CA ASP A 4 -1.13 17.65 -2.01
C ASP A 4 -0.42 16.45 -2.63
N PHE A 5 -0.46 15.27 -1.99
CA PHE A 5 0.04 14.02 -2.57
C PHE A 5 -0.55 13.76 -3.96
N GLN A 6 -1.83 14.09 -4.19
CA GLN A 6 -2.51 13.91 -5.48
C GLN A 6 -1.87 14.71 -6.63
N ARG A 7 -1.04 15.72 -6.34
CA ARG A 7 -0.39 16.57 -7.36
C ARG A 7 0.88 15.94 -7.93
N LEU A 8 1.32 14.81 -7.39
CA LEU A 8 2.55 14.12 -7.78
C LEU A 8 2.33 13.18 -8.97
N GLU A 9 1.82 13.72 -10.09
CA GLU A 9 1.35 12.93 -11.23
C GLU A 9 2.43 12.09 -11.93
N ASN A 10 3.69 12.50 -11.81
CA ASN A 10 4.85 11.81 -12.40
C ASN A 10 5.63 10.98 -11.38
N LEU A 11 5.06 10.70 -10.20
CA LEU A 11 5.71 9.89 -9.19
C LEU A 11 5.90 8.46 -9.69
N VAL A 12 7.15 7.97 -9.68
CA VAL A 12 7.49 6.60 -10.12
C VAL A 12 7.65 5.66 -8.93
N MET A 13 8.19 6.17 -7.82
CA MET A 13 8.41 5.39 -6.60
C MET A 13 7.96 6.23 -5.40
N PHE A 14 7.26 5.62 -4.45
CA PHE A 14 6.85 6.27 -3.22
C PHE A 14 7.34 5.50 -1.99
N HIS A 15 8.36 6.03 -1.33
CA HIS A 15 8.93 5.42 -0.13
C HIS A 15 8.64 6.28 1.09
N LEU A 16 7.93 5.72 2.06
CA LEU A 16 7.77 6.29 3.38
C LEU A 16 8.59 5.46 4.36
N TYR A 17 9.51 6.12 5.07
CA TYR A 17 10.47 5.43 5.92
C TYR A 17 10.64 6.14 7.27
N ASN A 18 10.78 5.35 8.34
CA ASN A 18 11.08 5.84 9.70
C ASN A 18 10.18 7.01 10.11
N SER A 19 8.88 6.82 9.96
CA SER A 19 7.86 7.85 10.11
C SER A 19 6.70 7.35 10.95
N THR A 20 5.83 8.27 11.38
CA THR A 20 4.54 7.95 11.98
C THR A 20 3.42 8.43 11.05
N ILE A 21 2.61 7.50 10.55
CA ILE A 21 1.38 7.83 9.83
C ILE A 21 0.27 8.04 10.86
N VAL A 22 -0.12 9.30 11.06
CA VAL A 22 -1.27 9.66 11.92
C VAL A 22 -2.60 9.45 11.18
N ASN A 23 -2.63 9.82 9.90
CA ASN A 23 -3.79 9.62 9.01
C ASN A 23 -3.27 9.34 7.60
N TRP A 24 -3.92 8.45 6.85
CA TRP A 24 -3.73 8.27 5.41
C TRP A 24 -5.06 7.79 4.83
N ASP A 25 -5.91 8.76 4.54
CA ASP A 25 -7.29 8.59 4.11
C ASP A 25 -7.44 8.43 2.58
N ALA A 26 -8.68 8.34 2.12
CA ALA A 26 -9.03 8.19 0.71
C ALA A 26 -8.69 9.42 -0.14
N GLU A 27 -8.79 10.64 0.41
CA GLU A 27 -8.50 11.89 -0.31
C GLU A 27 -7.01 12.01 -0.65
N SER A 28 -6.15 11.42 0.18
CA SER A 28 -4.71 11.35 0.01
C SER A 28 -4.22 9.96 -0.46
N SER A 29 -5.09 9.20 -1.13
CA SER A 29 -4.79 7.85 -1.61
C SER A 29 -3.72 7.78 -2.69
N VAL A 30 -3.12 6.59 -2.83
CA VAL A 30 -2.42 6.20 -4.05
C VAL A 30 -3.47 6.00 -5.16
N SER A 31 -3.86 7.11 -5.77
CA SER A 31 -4.95 7.20 -6.73
C SER A 31 -4.58 6.64 -8.11
N ALA A 32 -5.48 5.80 -8.66
CA ALA A 32 -5.40 5.28 -10.02
C ALA A 32 -5.36 6.35 -11.12
N THR A 33 -5.92 7.54 -10.89
CA THR A 33 -5.99 8.61 -11.89
C THR A 33 -4.91 9.65 -11.72
N ALA A 34 -4.45 9.91 -10.49
CA ALA A 34 -3.39 10.87 -10.24
C ALA A 34 -2.00 10.24 -10.47
N HIS A 35 -1.74 9.05 -9.93
CA HIS A 35 -0.41 8.46 -9.88
C HIS A 35 -0.17 7.42 -10.99
N THR A 36 -0.55 7.74 -12.23
CA THR A 36 -0.55 6.80 -13.37
C THR A 36 0.82 6.23 -13.74
N ARG A 37 1.91 6.82 -13.24
CA ARG A 37 3.30 6.35 -13.47
C ARG A 37 3.92 5.62 -12.28
N LEU A 38 3.19 5.47 -11.18
CA LEU A 38 3.73 4.89 -9.95
C LEU A 38 3.93 3.38 -10.10
N LEU A 39 5.14 2.92 -9.85
CA LEU A 39 5.54 1.52 -9.99
C LEU A 39 5.71 0.82 -8.65
N SER A 40 6.08 1.54 -7.59
CA SER A 40 6.30 0.93 -6.27
C SER A 40 5.90 1.82 -5.11
N VAL A 41 5.35 1.19 -4.08
CA VAL A 41 5.13 1.76 -2.75
C VAL A 41 5.92 0.95 -1.72
N LEU A 42 6.71 1.64 -0.91
CA LEU A 42 7.41 1.07 0.24
C LEU A 42 7.02 1.82 1.52
N VAL A 43 6.59 1.08 2.53
CA VAL A 43 6.31 1.58 3.88
C VAL A 43 7.24 0.86 4.85
N GLY A 44 8.34 1.51 5.22
CA GLY A 44 9.42 0.93 6.02
C GLY A 44 9.56 1.57 7.39
N LYS A 45 9.83 0.81 8.45
CA LYS A 45 10.05 1.33 9.82
C LYS A 45 9.00 2.35 10.27
N THR A 46 7.74 2.11 9.88
CA THR A 46 6.68 3.11 10.02
C THR A 46 5.66 2.64 11.05
N GLN A 47 5.28 3.57 11.93
CA GLN A 47 4.21 3.38 12.91
C GLN A 47 2.90 3.90 12.32
N MET A 48 1.82 3.13 12.43
CA MET A 48 0.49 3.49 11.94
C MET A 48 -0.60 2.94 12.88
N ALA A 49 -1.68 3.69 13.05
CA ALA A 49 -2.80 3.26 13.91
C ALA A 49 -3.56 2.06 13.30
N GLU A 50 -3.66 2.04 11.98
CA GLU A 50 -4.37 1.04 11.20
C GLU A 50 -3.75 0.90 9.80
N PHE A 51 -4.25 -0.06 9.02
CA PHE A 51 -3.84 -0.20 7.63
C PHE A 51 -4.23 1.07 6.83
N PRO A 52 -3.35 1.65 6.00
CA PRO A 52 -3.63 2.90 5.32
C PRO A 52 -4.85 2.82 4.38
N VAL A 53 -5.91 3.58 4.66
CA VAL A 53 -7.12 3.68 3.81
C VAL A 53 -6.76 4.18 2.41
N GLY A 54 -5.73 5.01 2.29
CA GLY A 54 -5.19 5.48 1.02
C GLY A 54 -4.61 4.37 0.12
N LEU A 55 -4.39 3.16 0.63
CA LEU A 55 -3.99 1.97 -0.13
C LEU A 55 -5.15 0.98 -0.34
N LEU A 56 -6.37 1.32 0.07
CA LEU A 56 -7.60 0.53 -0.13
C LEU A 56 -8.48 1.05 -1.28
N GLN A 57 -8.11 2.21 -1.84
CA GLN A 57 -8.74 2.78 -3.03
C GLN A 57 -8.24 2.08 -4.30
N PRO A 58 -8.92 2.22 -5.45
CA PRO A 58 -8.40 1.74 -6.72
C PRO A 58 -6.99 2.28 -6.98
N LEU A 59 -6.04 1.35 -7.10
CA LEU A 59 -4.62 1.66 -7.29
C LEU A 59 -4.29 1.88 -8.78
N PRO A 60 -3.22 2.61 -9.11
CA PRO A 60 -2.75 2.74 -10.48
C PRO A 60 -2.46 1.38 -11.10
N ALA A 61 -2.94 1.14 -12.31
CA ALA A 61 -2.66 -0.09 -13.04
C ALA A 61 -1.15 -0.31 -13.30
N SER A 62 -0.35 0.75 -13.22
CA SER A 62 1.12 0.70 -13.32
C SER A 62 1.81 0.25 -12.03
N LEU A 63 1.12 0.24 -10.88
CA LEU A 63 1.72 -0.13 -9.61
C LEU A 63 2.04 -1.62 -9.61
N MET A 64 3.32 -1.92 -9.51
CA MET A 64 3.86 -3.26 -9.63
C MET A 64 4.22 -3.91 -8.30
N SER A 65 4.49 -3.11 -7.28
CA SER A 65 4.85 -3.64 -5.98
C SER A 65 4.39 -2.79 -4.81
N VAL A 66 3.98 -3.48 -3.75
CA VAL A 66 3.72 -2.89 -2.43
C VAL A 66 4.50 -3.67 -1.39
N GLN A 67 5.33 -2.97 -0.62
CA GLN A 67 6.14 -3.56 0.44
C GLN A 67 5.90 -2.84 1.77
N PHE A 68 5.64 -3.63 2.81
CA PHE A 68 5.64 -3.19 4.20
C PHE A 68 6.80 -3.87 4.92
N SER A 69 7.71 -3.11 5.50
CA SER A 69 8.87 -3.65 6.22
C SER A 69 9.02 -3.00 7.60
N GLN A 70 9.20 -3.80 8.65
CA GLN A 70 9.40 -3.30 10.02
C GLN A 70 8.29 -2.35 10.48
N THR A 71 7.04 -2.72 10.23
CA THR A 71 5.87 -1.93 10.63
C THR A 71 5.18 -2.53 11.86
N ASN A 72 4.33 -1.73 12.50
CA ASN A 72 3.54 -2.14 13.66
C ASN A 72 2.15 -2.74 13.31
N LEU A 73 1.92 -3.12 12.05
CA LEU A 73 0.68 -3.77 11.66
C LEU A 73 0.60 -5.17 12.28
N THR A 74 -0.49 -5.45 12.98
CA THR A 74 -0.77 -6.77 13.55
C THR A 74 -1.71 -7.60 12.68
N LYS A 75 -2.51 -6.95 11.83
CA LYS A 75 -3.49 -7.57 10.94
C LYS A 75 -3.52 -6.86 9.59
N LEU A 76 -4.00 -7.58 8.58
CA LEU A 76 -4.31 -7.06 7.24
C LEU A 76 -5.83 -7.05 7.02
N PRO A 77 -6.36 -6.16 6.17
CA PRO A 77 -7.75 -6.24 5.73
C PRO A 77 -8.05 -7.54 4.97
N ASP A 78 -9.17 -8.18 5.29
CA ASP A 78 -9.57 -9.48 4.71
C ASP A 78 -9.90 -9.39 3.21
N ASP A 79 -10.16 -8.18 2.71
CA ASP A 79 -10.56 -7.90 1.32
C ASP A 79 -9.42 -7.32 0.47
N LEU A 80 -8.18 -7.30 0.94
CA LEU A 80 -7.04 -6.83 0.15
C LEU A 80 -6.92 -7.57 -1.20
N TYR A 81 -7.16 -8.88 -1.21
CA TYR A 81 -7.03 -9.73 -2.40
C TYR A 81 -8.00 -9.35 -3.55
N VAL A 82 -9.11 -8.67 -3.25
CA VAL A 82 -10.05 -8.15 -4.26
C VAL A 82 -9.82 -6.67 -4.58
N ARG A 83 -9.17 -5.92 -3.68
CA ARG A 83 -8.86 -4.49 -3.88
C ARG A 83 -7.60 -4.29 -4.70
N TRP A 84 -6.59 -5.10 -4.48
CA TRP A 84 -5.32 -5.01 -5.18
C TRP A 84 -5.36 -5.82 -6.46
N HIS A 85 -4.99 -5.17 -7.58
CA HIS A 85 -4.81 -5.86 -8.85
C HIS A 85 -3.55 -6.74 -8.83
N ALA A 86 -3.34 -7.50 -9.90
CA ALA A 86 -2.18 -8.37 -10.04
C ALA A 86 -0.88 -7.54 -9.98
N MET A 87 -0.05 -7.79 -8.97
CA MET A 87 1.23 -7.12 -8.76
C MET A 87 2.35 -8.14 -8.84
N ALA A 88 3.52 -7.71 -9.33
CA ALA A 88 4.71 -8.56 -9.40
C ALA A 88 5.21 -8.95 -8.00
N MET A 89 4.99 -8.09 -7.00
CA MET A 89 5.42 -8.34 -5.64
C MET A 89 4.52 -7.68 -4.60
N ILE A 90 4.01 -8.48 -3.67
CA ILE A 90 3.40 -8.02 -2.41
C ILE A 90 4.24 -8.62 -1.28
N SER A 91 4.73 -7.78 -0.37
CA SER A 91 5.60 -8.25 0.71
C SER A 91 5.29 -7.58 2.04
N PHE A 92 5.35 -8.40 3.10
CA PHE A 92 5.24 -7.99 4.49
C PHE A 92 6.41 -8.62 5.24
N GLU A 93 7.37 -7.80 5.67
CA GLU A 93 8.67 -8.28 6.13
C GLU A 93 9.01 -7.70 7.51
N ASN A 94 9.57 -8.56 8.37
CA ASN A 94 10.13 -8.15 9.67
C ASN A 94 9.19 -7.26 10.51
N GLY A 95 7.87 -7.45 10.38
CA GLY A 95 6.82 -6.74 11.12
C GLY A 95 6.24 -7.59 12.24
N ILE A 96 5.10 -7.17 12.79
CA ILE A 96 4.41 -7.85 13.91
C ILE A 96 3.05 -8.45 13.52
N LEU A 97 2.85 -8.74 12.22
CA LEU A 97 1.64 -9.41 11.75
C LEU A 97 1.48 -10.75 12.45
N THR A 98 0.32 -10.96 13.09
CA THR A 98 0.03 -12.21 13.81
C THR A 98 -0.61 -13.25 12.90
N GLU A 99 -1.26 -12.80 11.81
CA GLU A 99 -1.94 -13.63 10.83
C GLU A 99 -1.90 -12.96 9.45
N ILE A 100 -1.90 -13.78 8.41
CA ILE A 100 -2.18 -13.37 7.03
C ILE A 100 -3.55 -13.92 6.69
N PRO A 101 -4.54 -13.09 6.27
CA PRO A 101 -5.85 -13.58 5.87
C PRO A 101 -5.70 -14.65 4.78
N TYR A 102 -6.33 -15.80 4.96
CA TYR A 102 -6.22 -16.93 4.01
C TYR A 102 -6.64 -16.52 2.59
N GLN A 103 -7.55 -15.56 2.46
CA GLN A 103 -8.02 -15.02 1.20
C GLN A 103 -6.91 -14.36 0.37
N MET A 104 -5.81 -13.92 1.01
CA MET A 104 -4.63 -13.39 0.33
C MET A 104 -3.98 -14.40 -0.62
N PHE A 105 -4.14 -15.72 -0.38
CA PHE A 105 -3.65 -16.75 -1.30
C PHE A 105 -4.44 -16.81 -2.62
N PHE A 106 -5.59 -16.13 -2.71
CA PHE A 106 -6.35 -15.95 -3.94
C PHE A 106 -6.05 -14.63 -4.66
N SER A 107 -5.02 -13.90 -4.20
CA SER A 107 -4.62 -12.66 -4.87
C SER A 107 -4.29 -12.93 -6.34
N PRO A 108 -4.67 -12.03 -7.26
CA PRO A 108 -4.43 -12.23 -8.67
C PRO A 108 -2.92 -12.30 -8.97
N VAL A 109 -2.53 -13.28 -9.79
CA VAL A 109 -1.13 -13.51 -10.17
C VAL A 109 -0.75 -12.58 -11.31
N TYR A 110 0.41 -11.92 -11.19
CA TYR A 110 1.00 -11.15 -12.27
C TYR A 110 1.58 -12.08 -13.34
N THR A 111 1.07 -11.97 -14.58
CA THR A 111 1.47 -12.78 -15.74
C THR A 111 2.14 -11.95 -16.79
#